data_AF-S8BZR6-F1
#
_entry.id   AF-S8BZR6-F1
#
_cell.length_a   1.000
_cell.length_b   1.000
_cell.length_c   1.000
_cell.angle_alpha   90.00
_cell.angle_beta   90.00
_cell.angle_gamma   90.00
#
_symmetry.space_group_name_H-M   'P 1'
#
loop_
_entity.id
_entity.type
_entity.pdbx_description
1 polymer ?
#
loop_
_entity_poly.entity_id
_entity_poly.type
_entity_poly.pdbx_seq_one_letter_code
_entity_poly.pdbx_strand_id
1 'polypeptide(L)'
;AIEERARDYNANWMSAVGILDDDNIYLGAENNFNLFTVRKNSEGTTDEERARLDVVGEYHLGEFGNRFRHGSLVMRLPDSDVGQIPTVIFGTVNGVIGMIASLPNEQYVFLEKLQGSVRKVIKGLCHEQWRVVLQREEDDGFSELSGRRFDRIVPRSQLE
;
A
#
# COMPACT_ATOMS: atom_id res chain seq x y z
N ALA A 1 25.11 -18.09 -1.16
CA ALA A 1 24.52 -17.91 0.18
C ALA A 1 23.43 -16.85 0.08
N ILE A 2 22.41 -16.89 0.94
CA ILE A 2 21.38 -15.85 1.02
C ILE A 2 21.86 -14.78 2.00
N GLU A 3 21.65 -13.51 1.65
CA GLU A 3 22.04 -12.33 2.44
C GLU A 3 20.77 -11.52 2.74
N GLU A 4 20.56 -11.17 4.01
CA GLU A 4 19.46 -10.29 4.42
C GLU A 4 19.79 -8.85 4.04
N ARG A 5 18.92 -8.22 3.24
CA ARG A 5 19.12 -6.83 2.78
C ARG A 5 18.34 -5.80 3.58
N ALA A 6 17.11 -6.12 3.96
CA ALA A 6 16.26 -5.28 4.79
C ALA A 6 15.11 -6.10 5.39
N ARG A 7 14.53 -5.60 6.49
CA ARG A 7 13.39 -6.21 7.19
C ARG A 7 12.37 -5.16 7.64
N ASP A 8 11.10 -5.51 7.54
CA ASP A 8 10.02 -4.82 8.26
C ASP A 8 9.89 -5.45 9.65
N TYR A 9 10.01 -4.62 10.69
CA TYR A 9 9.95 -5.05 12.09
C TYR A 9 8.53 -5.02 12.67
N ASN A 10 7.53 -4.54 11.91
CA ASN A 10 6.14 -4.60 12.36
C ASN A 10 5.63 -6.05 12.36
N ALA A 11 4.84 -6.40 13.38
CA ALA A 11 4.27 -7.73 13.53
C ALA A 11 3.02 -7.92 12.64
N ASN A 12 3.23 -8.05 11.33
CA ASN A 12 2.15 -8.24 10.37
C ASN A 12 1.94 -9.73 10.07
N TRP A 13 0.70 -10.19 10.14
CA TRP A 13 0.34 -11.58 9.80
C TRP A 13 -0.02 -11.67 8.33
N MET A 14 0.99 -11.96 7.52
CA MET A 14 0.93 -11.86 6.06
C MET A 14 0.00 -12.89 5.42
N SER A 15 -0.82 -12.45 4.45
CA SER A 15 -1.61 -13.31 3.58
C SER A 15 -1.05 -13.38 2.16
N ALA A 16 -0.48 -12.29 1.66
CA ALA A 16 0.19 -12.22 0.36
C ALA A 16 1.27 -11.14 0.34
N VAL A 17 2.28 -11.33 -0.51
CA VAL A 17 3.34 -10.35 -0.76
C VAL A 17 3.55 -10.17 -2.26
N GLY A 18 3.93 -8.98 -2.65
CA GLY A 18 4.23 -8.61 -4.03
C GLY A 18 5.34 -7.57 -4.08
N ILE A 19 5.99 -7.46 -5.23
CA ILE A 19 6.91 -6.38 -5.54
C ILE A 19 6.11 -5.39 -6.39
N LEU A 20 6.13 -4.09 -6.08
CA LEU A 20 5.42 -3.09 -6.89
C LEU A 20 6.31 -2.51 -7.97
N ASP A 21 7.57 -2.28 -7.61
CA ASP A 21 8.60 -1.71 -8.46
C ASP A 21 9.93 -2.43 -8.19
N ASP A 22 10.78 -2.53 -9.20
CA ASP A 22 11.94 -3.43 -9.19
C ASP A 22 12.99 -3.04 -8.14
N ASP A 23 13.04 -1.77 -7.72
CA ASP A 23 14.19 -1.32 -6.93
C ASP A 23 13.93 -1.09 -5.45
N ASN A 24 12.75 -0.64 -5.00
CA ASN A 24 12.60 -0.29 -3.58
C ASN A 24 11.21 -0.40 -2.96
N ILE A 25 10.13 -0.74 -3.68
CA ILE A 25 8.76 -0.74 -3.11
C ILE A 25 8.17 -2.14 -3.12
N TYR A 26 7.79 -2.61 -1.93
CA TYR A 26 7.17 -3.90 -1.70
C TYR A 26 5.74 -3.72 -1.20
N LEU A 27 4.88 -4.67 -1.54
CA LEU A 27 3.47 -4.70 -1.21
C LEU A 27 3.17 -5.89 -0.30
N GLY A 28 2.40 -5.63 0.73
CA GLY A 28 1.90 -6.63 1.67
C GLY A 28 0.39 -6.59 1.77
N ALA A 29 -0.21 -7.77 1.88
CA ALA A 29 -1.56 -7.96 2.42
C ALA A 29 -1.45 -8.72 3.73
N GLU A 30 -2.26 -8.34 4.71
CA GLU A 30 -2.32 -9.00 6.01
C GLU A 30 -3.71 -9.53 6.35
N ASN A 31 -3.76 -10.41 7.35
CA ASN A 31 -4.96 -11.09 7.82
C ASN A 31 -6.08 -10.16 8.32
N ASN A 32 -5.74 -8.93 8.73
CA ASN A 32 -6.68 -7.91 9.19
C ASN A 32 -7.33 -7.13 8.04
N PHE A 33 -7.26 -7.66 6.82
CA PHE A 33 -7.85 -7.08 5.60
C PHE A 33 -7.23 -5.74 5.19
N ASN A 34 -5.98 -5.50 5.61
CA ASN A 34 -5.22 -4.31 5.25
C ASN A 34 -4.22 -4.62 4.13
N LEU A 35 -3.96 -3.59 3.33
CA LEU A 35 -2.83 -3.51 2.44
C LEU A 35 -1.83 -2.51 3.01
N PHE A 36 -0.55 -2.79 2.83
CA PHE A 36 0.50 -1.84 3.15
C PHE A 36 1.61 -1.94 2.12
N THR A 37 2.38 -0.86 2.00
CA THR A 37 3.63 -0.89 1.25
C THR A 37 4.77 -0.44 2.10
N VAL A 38 5.91 -1.09 1.85
CA VAL A 38 7.15 -0.75 2.50
C VAL A 38 8.19 -0.38 1.47
N ARG A 39 9.05 0.56 1.85
CA ARG A 39 10.14 1.03 1.02
C ARG A 39 11.48 0.68 1.66
N LYS A 40 12.41 0.17 0.87
CA LYS A 40 13.80 0.03 1.29
C LYS A 40 14.51 1.38 1.26
N ASN A 41 15.17 1.75 2.36
CA ASN A 41 15.95 2.97 2.43
C ASN A 41 17.37 2.76 1.89
N SER A 42 17.54 2.74 0.57
CA SER A 42 18.84 2.53 -0.06
C SER A 42 19.82 3.69 0.15
N GLU A 43 19.33 4.89 0.47
CA GLU A 43 20.12 6.11 0.75
C GLU A 43 20.44 6.31 2.23
N GLY A 44 20.11 5.33 3.09
CA GLY A 44 20.40 5.39 4.53
C GLY A 44 21.86 5.72 4.81
N THR A 45 22.09 6.52 5.85
CA THR A 45 23.42 6.96 6.25
C THR A 45 24.13 5.90 7.08
N THR A 46 23.37 5.11 7.84
CA THR A 46 23.86 3.95 8.61
C THR A 46 23.40 2.62 8.01
N ASP A 47 24.08 1.54 8.38
CA ASP A 47 23.70 0.20 7.94
C ASP A 47 22.38 -0.24 8.58
N GLU A 48 22.07 0.22 9.80
CA GLU A 48 20.78 -0.01 10.46
C GLU A 48 19.62 0.63 9.70
N GLU A 49 19.79 1.85 9.18
CA GLU A 49 18.80 2.53 8.36
C GLU A 49 18.54 1.79 7.05
N ARG A 50 19.60 1.31 6.39
CA ARG A 50 19.49 0.54 5.13
C ARG A 50 18.87 -0.84 5.33
N ALA A 51 19.05 -1.41 6.51
CA ALA A 51 18.50 -2.71 6.90
C ALA A 51 17.01 -2.64 7.30
N ARG A 52 16.41 -1.45 7.40
CA ARG A 52 15.00 -1.29 7.76
C ARG A 52 14.13 -1.01 6.52
N LEU A 53 12.96 -1.65 6.50
CA LEU A 53 11.88 -1.30 5.57
C LEU A 53 10.94 -0.29 6.22
N ASP A 54 10.75 0.86 5.58
CA ASP A 54 9.86 1.92 6.06
C ASP A 54 8.44 1.67 5.55
N VAL A 55 7.45 1.66 6.45
CA VAL A 55 6.04 1.68 6.05
C VAL A 55 5.73 3.04 5.46
N VAL A 56 5.33 3.05 4.19
CA VAL A 56 5.15 4.27 3.41
C VAL A 56 3.72 4.43 2.87
N GLY A 57 2.96 3.34 2.89
CA GLY A 57 1.54 3.31 2.59
C GLY A 57 0.82 2.25 3.42
N GLU A 58 -0.40 2.57 3.84
CA GLU A 58 -1.33 1.68 4.53
C GLU A 58 -2.73 1.96 3.97
N TYR A 59 -3.58 0.94 3.92
CA TYR A 59 -4.94 1.06 3.41
C TYR A 59 -5.82 -0.11 3.87
N HIS A 60 -6.92 0.18 4.56
CA HIS A 60 -7.89 -0.86 4.87
C HIS A 60 -8.69 -1.23 3.62
N LEU A 61 -8.40 -2.42 3.07
CA LEU A 61 -9.05 -2.93 1.88
C LEU A 61 -10.46 -3.44 2.21
N GLY A 62 -10.60 -4.14 3.35
CA GLY A 62 -11.82 -4.83 3.75
C GLY A 62 -11.99 -6.22 3.11
N GLU A 63 -10.96 -6.72 2.43
CA GLU A 63 -10.94 -8.01 1.77
C GLU A 63 -9.69 -8.81 2.15
N PHE A 64 -9.79 -10.14 2.10
CA PHE A 64 -8.65 -11.02 2.37
C PHE A 64 -7.90 -11.32 1.08
N GLY A 65 -6.79 -10.60 0.84
CA GLY A 65 -5.96 -10.75 -0.34
C GLY A 65 -5.11 -12.03 -0.31
N ASN A 66 -5.25 -12.89 -1.33
CA ASN A 66 -4.55 -14.19 -1.39
C ASN A 66 -3.37 -14.20 -2.37
N ARG A 67 -3.44 -13.42 -3.45
CA ARG A 67 -2.44 -13.43 -4.51
C ARG A 67 -2.28 -12.07 -5.15
N PHE A 68 -1.04 -11.70 -5.39
CA PHE A 68 -0.63 -10.59 -6.24
C PHE A 68 0.01 -11.12 -7.52
N ARG A 69 -0.26 -10.46 -8.65
CA ARG A 69 0.34 -10.78 -9.95
C ARG A 69 0.52 -9.53 -10.79
N HIS A 70 1.73 -9.28 -11.26
CA HIS A 70 1.98 -8.25 -12.27
C HIS A 70 1.17 -8.53 -13.53
N GLY A 71 0.53 -7.48 -14.05
CA GLY A 71 -0.25 -7.58 -15.26
C GLY A 71 -1.29 -6.48 -15.37
N SER A 72 -1.91 -6.41 -16.54
CA SER A 72 -3.04 -5.52 -16.83
C SER A 72 -4.12 -6.31 -17.55
N LEU A 73 -5.38 -5.96 -17.30
CA LEU A 73 -6.54 -6.52 -18.01
C LEU A 73 -6.93 -5.68 -19.24
N VAL A 74 -6.21 -4.58 -19.51
CA VAL A 74 -6.52 -3.64 -20.58
C VAL A 74 -5.47 -3.74 -21.68
N MET A 75 -5.93 -3.70 -22.94
CA MET A 75 -5.04 -3.62 -24.10
C MET A 75 -4.28 -2.29 -24.09
N ARG A 76 -2.95 -2.35 -24.10
CA ARG A 76 -2.08 -1.18 -24.23
C ARG A 76 -2.02 -0.77 -25.69
N LEU A 77 -2.72 0.31 -26.03
CA LEU A 77 -2.55 0.96 -27.33
C LEU A 77 -1.19 1.67 -27.36
N PRO A 78 -0.43 1.59 -28.48
CA PRO A 78 0.92 2.17 -28.57
C PRO A 78 1.01 3.65 -28.23
N ASP A 79 -0.06 4.41 -28.46
CA ASP A 79 -0.11 5.88 -28.30
C ASP A 79 -0.77 6.33 -26.99
N SER A 80 -1.02 5.42 -26.04
CA SER A 80 -1.65 5.76 -24.76
C SER A 80 -0.63 5.87 -23.64
N ASP A 81 -0.42 7.10 -23.15
CA ASP A 81 0.42 7.39 -21.98
C ASP A 81 -0.03 6.62 -20.73
N VAL A 82 -1.31 6.23 -20.65
CA VAL A 82 -1.89 5.47 -19.53
C VAL A 82 -1.41 4.01 -19.52
N GLY A 83 -0.96 3.47 -20.66
CA GLY A 83 -0.48 2.09 -20.79
C GLY A 83 0.87 1.83 -20.10
N GLN A 84 1.58 2.86 -19.68
CA GLN A 84 2.91 2.77 -19.07
C GLN A 84 2.88 2.60 -17.54
N ILE A 85 1.73 2.79 -16.89
CA ILE A 85 1.63 2.73 -15.43
C ILE A 85 1.85 1.29 -14.94
N PRO A 86 2.79 1.03 -14.00
CA PRO A 86 2.98 -0.28 -13.40
C PRO A 86 1.72 -0.70 -12.63
N THR A 87 1.23 -1.90 -12.92
CA THR A 87 0.02 -2.45 -12.30
C THR A 87 0.22 -3.86 -11.76
N VAL A 88 -0.37 -4.10 -10.59
CA VAL A 88 -0.45 -5.40 -9.93
C VAL A 88 -1.93 -5.75 -9.77
N ILE A 89 -2.33 -6.90 -10.28
CA ILE A 89 -3.66 -7.46 -10.09
C ILE A 89 -3.65 -8.29 -8.80
N PHE A 90 -4.74 -8.24 -8.03
CA PHE A 90 -4.91 -9.08 -6.86
C PHE A 90 -6.26 -9.79 -6.85
N GLY A 91 -6.28 -10.97 -6.24
CA GLY A 91 -7.49 -11.76 -6.00
C GLY A 91 -7.72 -11.98 -4.51
N THR A 92 -8.99 -11.90 -4.10
CA THR A 92 -9.42 -12.06 -2.70
C THR A 92 -10.17 -13.39 -2.48
N VAL A 93 -10.36 -13.78 -1.22
CA VAL A 93 -11.14 -14.97 -0.84
C VAL A 93 -12.60 -14.89 -1.33
N ASN A 94 -13.19 -13.69 -1.34
CA ASN A 94 -14.58 -13.50 -1.76
C ASN A 94 -14.75 -13.42 -3.29
N GLY A 95 -13.67 -13.64 -4.06
CA GLY A 95 -13.70 -13.59 -5.52
C GLY A 95 -13.60 -12.16 -6.09
N VAL A 96 -13.30 -11.16 -5.28
CA VAL A 96 -13.00 -9.81 -5.78
C VAL A 96 -11.67 -9.84 -6.52
N ILE A 97 -11.65 -9.28 -7.72
CA ILE A 97 -10.44 -9.02 -8.49
C ILE A 97 -10.21 -7.53 -8.50
N GLY A 98 -9.09 -7.10 -7.93
CA GLY A 98 -8.71 -5.70 -7.88
C GLY A 98 -7.38 -5.43 -8.58
N MET A 99 -7.05 -4.15 -8.72
CA MET A 99 -5.81 -3.68 -9.31
C MET A 99 -5.20 -2.59 -8.43
N ILE A 100 -3.88 -2.66 -8.25
CA ILE A 100 -3.06 -1.65 -7.61
C ILE A 100 -2.18 -1.05 -8.70
N ALA A 101 -2.13 0.27 -8.77
CA ALA A 101 -1.38 1.01 -9.78
C ALA A 101 -0.47 2.04 -9.11
N SER A 102 0.77 2.13 -9.59
CA SER A 102 1.74 3.13 -9.12
C SER A 102 1.58 4.44 -9.89
N LEU A 103 0.81 5.37 -9.34
CA LEU A 103 0.45 6.62 -10.02
C LEU A 103 1.57 7.68 -9.98
N PRO A 104 1.75 8.47 -11.05
CA PRO A 104 2.55 9.69 -11.01
C PRO A 104 2.02 10.69 -9.99
N ASN A 105 2.92 11.53 -9.47
CA ASN A 105 2.58 12.41 -8.36
C ASN A 105 1.43 13.38 -8.62
N GLU A 106 1.47 14.05 -9.77
CA GLU A 106 0.46 15.03 -10.16
C GLU A 106 -0.94 14.43 -10.19
N GLN A 107 -1.05 13.20 -10.73
CA GLN A 107 -2.30 12.45 -10.79
C GLN A 107 -2.77 12.06 -9.38
N TYR A 108 -1.86 11.62 -8.52
CA TYR A 108 -2.19 11.30 -7.12
C TYR A 108 -2.74 12.53 -6.38
N VAL A 109 -2.03 13.66 -6.43
CA VAL A 109 -2.46 14.91 -5.75
C VAL A 109 -3.82 15.38 -6.25
N PHE A 110 -4.08 15.25 -7.56
CA PHE A 110 -5.38 15.54 -8.13
C PHE A 110 -6.47 14.61 -7.58
N LEU A 111 -6.24 13.30 -7.59
CA LEU A 111 -7.21 12.30 -7.11
C LEU A 111 -7.45 12.40 -5.60
N GLU A 112 -6.45 12.75 -4.81
CA GLU A 112 -6.59 13.00 -3.38
C GLU A 112 -7.53 14.18 -3.12
N LYS A 113 -7.34 15.29 -3.85
CA LYS A 113 -8.24 16.46 -3.78
C LYS A 113 -9.66 16.11 -4.22
N LEU A 114 -9.79 15.29 -5.27
CA LEU A 114 -11.08 14.81 -5.76
C LEU A 114 -11.78 13.96 -4.69
N GLN A 115 -11.06 13.00 -4.10
CA GLN A 115 -11.56 12.15 -3.02
C GLN A 115 -12.05 13.01 -1.85
N GLY A 116 -11.28 14.01 -1.41
CA GLY A 116 -11.69 14.94 -0.36
C GLY A 116 -12.94 15.75 -0.71
N SER A 117 -13.14 16.09 -1.99
CA SER A 117 -14.32 16.81 -2.46
C SER A 117 -15.56 15.91 -2.53
N VAL A 118 -15.41 14.68 -3.04
CA VAL A 118 -16.48 13.68 -3.15
C VAL A 118 -16.99 13.26 -1.77
N ARG A 119 -16.09 13.10 -0.78
CA ARG A 119 -16.44 12.78 0.62
C ARG A 119 -17.44 13.78 1.23
N LYS A 120 -17.41 15.04 0.83
CA LYS A 120 -18.32 16.09 1.36
C LYS A 120 -19.75 15.96 0.83
N VAL A 121 -19.92 15.32 -0.33
CA VAL A 121 -21.21 15.23 -1.04
C VAL A 121 -21.89 13.89 -0.76
N ILE A 122 -21.13 12.81 -0.67
CA ILE A 122 -21.66 11.48 -0.40
C ILE A 122 -22.04 11.36 1.08
N LYS A 123 -23.32 11.03 1.33
CA LYS A 123 -23.84 10.77 2.67
C LYS A 123 -23.81 9.27 2.96
N GLY A 124 -23.55 8.89 4.20
CA GLY A 124 -23.49 7.49 4.63
C GLY A 124 -22.38 7.26 5.65
N LEU A 125 -21.76 6.09 5.59
CA LEU A 125 -20.63 5.73 6.44
C LEU A 125 -19.40 6.62 6.14
N CYS A 126 -18.63 6.92 7.19
CA CYS A 126 -17.43 7.74 7.07
C CYS A 126 -16.34 6.98 6.31
N HIS A 127 -16.04 7.41 5.08
CA HIS A 127 -15.00 6.78 4.25
C HIS A 127 -13.63 6.79 4.92
N GLU A 128 -13.26 7.91 5.58
CA GLU A 128 -11.97 8.01 6.29
C GLU A 128 -11.87 7.00 7.41
N GLN A 129 -12.92 6.90 8.23
CA GLN A 129 -12.95 5.93 9.32
C GLN A 129 -12.86 4.49 8.82
N TRP A 130 -13.48 4.19 7.67
CA TRP A 130 -13.41 2.85 7.08
C TRP A 130 -12.03 2.51 6.50
N ARG A 131 -11.30 3.49 5.95
CA ARG A 131 -10.01 3.24 5.25
C ARG A 131 -8.78 3.28 6.15
N VAL A 132 -8.92 3.76 7.39
CA VAL A 132 -7.83 3.75 8.38
C VAL A 132 -7.44 2.32 8.74
N VAL A 133 -6.13 2.07 8.74
CA VAL A 133 -5.57 0.82 9.26
C VAL A 133 -5.58 0.87 10.78
N LEU A 134 -6.26 -0.10 11.37
CA LEU A 134 -6.25 -0.33 12.81
C LEU A 134 -5.25 -1.44 13.08
N GLN A 135 -4.13 -1.07 13.71
CA GLN A 135 -3.19 -2.04 14.26
C GLN A 135 -3.33 -2.08 15.77
N ARG A 136 -3.13 -3.28 16.32
CA ARG A 136 -3.09 -3.49 17.75
C ARG A 136 -1.65 -3.26 18.19
N GLU A 137 -1.42 -2.16 18.89
CA GLU A 137 -0.16 -1.98 19.62
C GLU A 137 -0.27 -2.78 20.92
N GLU A 138 0.68 -3.69 21.16
CA GLU A 138 0.87 -4.30 22.47
C GLU A 138 1.64 -3.29 23.34
N ASP A 139 0.94 -2.27 23.83
CA ASP A 139 1.46 -1.43 24.91
C ASP A 139 1.15 -2.08 26.26
N ASP A 140 2.14 -2.05 27.16
CA ASP A 140 2.22 -2.68 28.49
C ASP A 140 1.15 -2.19 29.50
N GLY A 141 -0.14 -2.28 29.18
CA GLY A 141 -1.23 -2.12 30.15
C GLY A 141 -2.47 -1.38 29.67
N PHE A 142 -2.47 -0.76 28.48
CA PHE A 142 -3.66 -0.13 27.90
C PHE A 142 -3.69 -0.40 26.39
N SER A 143 -4.74 -1.08 25.93
CA SER A 143 -4.95 -1.30 24.49
C SER A 143 -5.57 -0.05 23.89
N GLU A 144 -4.74 0.86 23.39
CA GLU A 144 -5.19 1.97 22.57
C GLU A 144 -5.14 1.54 21.09
N LEU A 145 -6.27 1.69 20.38
CA LEU A 145 -6.28 1.52 18.93
C LEU A 145 -5.62 2.75 18.31
N SER A 146 -4.31 2.70 18.13
CA SER A 146 -3.56 3.70 17.37
C SER A 146 -3.93 3.58 15.90
N GLY A 147 -4.88 4.41 15.45
CA GLY A 147 -5.23 4.50 14.04
C GLY A 147 -4.13 5.23 13.28
N ARG A 148 -3.27 4.48 12.57
CA ARG A 148 -2.29 5.10 11.66
C ARG A 148 -3.01 5.62 10.43
N ARG A 149 -3.04 6.95 10.28
CA ARG A 149 -3.74 7.62 9.19
C ARG A 149 -2.83 7.69 7.96
N PHE A 150 -2.86 6.63 7.16
CA PHE A 150 -2.45 6.68 5.76
C PHE A 150 -3.62 6.17 4.91
N ASP A 151 -4.11 7.00 3.99
CA ASP A 151 -5.13 6.63 3.00
C ASP A 151 -4.45 6.22 1.66
N ARG A 152 -3.20 5.74 1.70
CA ARG A 152 -2.37 5.58 0.49
C ARG A 152 -1.69 4.24 0.48
N ILE A 153 -1.73 3.56 -0.67
CA ILE A 153 -0.97 2.34 -0.88
C ILE A 153 0.45 2.66 -1.37
N VAL A 154 0.77 3.84 -1.88
CA VAL A 154 2.11 4.12 -2.48
C VAL A 154 2.85 5.24 -1.73
N PRO A 155 4.19 5.11 -1.52
CA PRO A 155 5.03 6.05 -0.78
C PRO A 155 4.98 7.51 -1.20
N ARG A 156 5.38 8.34 -0.23
CA ARG A 156 5.68 9.74 -0.43
C ARG A 156 6.90 9.97 -1.35
N SER A 157 7.90 9.09 -1.46
CA SER A 157 9.15 9.40 -2.19
C SER A 157 9.09 9.32 -3.72
N GLN A 158 7.90 9.19 -4.29
CA GLN A 158 7.67 9.56 -5.69
C GLN A 158 7.23 11.05 -5.77
N LEU A 159 7.48 11.87 -4.71
CA LEU A 159 7.12 13.30 -4.56
C LEU A 159 8.29 14.28 -4.73
N GLU A 160 9.48 13.81 -5.10
CA GLU A 160 10.60 14.67 -5.54
C GLU A 160 11.10 14.23 -6.91
#